data_AF-A0A8R1DHR5-F1
#
_entry.id   AF-A0A8R1DHR5-F1
#
_cell.length_a   1.000
_cell.length_b   1.000
_cell.length_c   1.000
_cell.angle_alpha   90.00
_cell.angle_beta   90.00
_cell.angle_gamma   90.00
#
_symmetry.space_group_name_H-M   'P 1'
#
loop_
_entity.id
_entity.type
_entity.pdbx_description
1 polymer ?
#
loop_
_entity_poly.entity_id
_entity_poly.type
_entity_poly.pdbx_seq_one_letter_code
_entity_poly.pdbx_strand_id
1 'polypeptide(L)'
;MLQSIAYDGEWKVDLMRGEPREWEHWYVEDWGCKVVFKAIHSPGRFLRALSCGKVDLVPTHPHDCPALMWKPFRNSDGTWSFLSIYGTWLSGGNNDVVCCMWECKSWEKFTLPWW
;
A
#
# COMPACT_ATOMS: atom_id res chain seq x y z
N MET A 1 9.03 -3.70 -4.04
CA MET A 1 8.71 -2.81 -2.90
C MET A 1 7.94 -1.60 -3.47
N LEU A 2 7.12 -0.88 -2.68
CA LEU A 2 6.29 0.23 -3.17
C LEU A 2 7.09 1.54 -3.23
N GLN A 3 7.01 2.28 -4.33
CA GLN A 3 7.66 3.59 -4.56
C GLN A 3 6.61 4.68 -4.82
N SER A 4 6.81 5.88 -4.29
CA SER A 4 5.93 7.04 -4.52
C SER A 4 6.51 8.02 -5.54
N ILE A 5 5.70 8.50 -6.49
CA ILE A 5 6.11 9.48 -7.51
C ILE A 5 5.04 10.57 -7.67
N ALA A 6 5.45 11.83 -7.84
CA ALA A 6 4.55 12.96 -8.11
C ALA A 6 4.66 13.41 -9.58
N TYR A 7 3.53 13.43 -10.29
CA TYR A 7 3.39 14.10 -11.60
C TYR A 7 2.12 14.96 -11.60
N ASP A 8 2.21 16.21 -12.08
CA ASP A 8 1.07 17.13 -12.37
C ASP A 8 -0.09 17.16 -11.34
N GLY A 9 0.22 17.10 -10.05
CA GLY A 9 -0.75 17.21 -8.96
C GLY A 9 -1.40 15.89 -8.49
N GLU A 10 -1.18 14.78 -9.20
CA GLU A 10 -1.56 13.44 -8.76
C GLU A 10 -0.37 12.69 -8.17
N TRP A 11 -0.53 12.17 -6.94
CA TRP A 11 0.49 11.37 -6.29
C TRP A 11 0.21 9.90 -6.49
N LYS A 12 1.12 9.22 -7.17
CA LYS A 12 0.99 7.82 -7.58
C LYS A 12 1.93 6.93 -6.79
N VAL A 13 1.57 5.66 -6.71
CA VAL A 13 2.38 4.61 -6.11
C VAL A 13 2.60 3.54 -7.16
N ASP A 14 3.86 3.20 -7.38
CA ASP A 14 4.29 2.19 -8.35
C ASP A 14 5.22 1.18 -7.65
N LEU A 15 5.62 0.13 -8.35
CA LEU A 15 6.60 -0.84 -7.86
C LEU A 15 8.00 -0.45 -8.30
N MET A 16 8.94 -0.50 -7.37
CA MET A 16 10.36 -0.44 -7.67
C MET A 16 10.93 -1.84 -7.87
N ARG A 17 11.72 -2.01 -8.94
CA ARG A 17 12.51 -3.21 -9.24
C ARG A 17 13.95 -3.03 -8.74
N GLY A 18 14.46 -4.04 -8.06
CA GLY A 18 15.84 -4.07 -7.53
C GLY A 18 15.89 -3.90 -6.02
N GLU A 19 17.07 -3.53 -5.53
CA GLU A 19 17.30 -3.31 -4.10
C GLU A 19 16.53 -2.07 -3.61
N PRO A 20 15.70 -2.22 -2.56
CA PRO A 20 14.94 -1.10 -2.03
C PRO A 20 15.88 0.00 -1.53
N ARG A 21 15.50 1.25 -1.81
CA ARG A 21 16.17 2.44 -1.32
C ARG A 21 15.26 3.14 -0.34
N GLU A 22 15.72 4.27 0.19
CA GLU A 22 15.00 5.04 1.19
C GLU A 22 13.56 5.41 0.74
N TRP A 23 13.35 5.64 -0.57
CA TRP A 23 12.05 5.98 -1.17
C TRP A 23 11.03 4.85 -1.15
N GLU A 24 11.49 3.62 -0.97
CA GLU A 24 10.64 2.44 -0.87
C GLU A 24 10.32 2.07 0.58
N HIS A 25 10.80 2.86 1.54
CA HIS A 25 10.51 2.68 2.95
C HIS A 25 9.19 3.35 3.33
N TRP A 26 8.42 2.65 4.18
CA TRP A 26 7.11 3.07 4.66
C TRP A 26 7.04 2.89 6.16
N TYR A 27 6.38 3.84 6.84
CA TYR A 27 5.92 3.58 8.20
C TYR A 27 4.62 2.80 8.14
N VAL A 28 4.58 1.66 8.84
CA VAL A 28 3.36 0.89 9.05
C VAL A 28 2.90 1.18 10.48
N GLU A 29 1.87 2.01 10.61
CA GLU A 29 1.30 2.32 11.92
C GLU A 29 0.19 1.32 12.24
N ASP A 30 0.24 0.75 13.43
CA ASP A 30 -0.84 -0.11 13.94
C ASP A 30 -2.01 0.74 14.41
N TRP A 31 -3.19 0.39 13.92
CA TRP A 31 -4.46 1.02 14.26
C TRP A 31 -5.44 -0.05 14.76
N GLY A 32 -4.94 -0.94 15.64
CA GLY A 32 -5.64 -2.13 16.11
C GLY A 32 -5.61 -3.24 15.07
N CYS A 33 -6.76 -3.84 14.73
CA CYS A 33 -6.81 -4.93 13.73
C CYS A 33 -6.60 -4.46 12.27
N LYS A 34 -6.08 -3.24 12.08
CA LYS A 34 -5.82 -2.60 10.78
C LYS A 34 -4.51 -1.82 10.86
N VAL A 35 -3.95 -1.53 9.69
CA VAL A 35 -2.74 -0.73 9.55
C VAL A 35 -2.96 0.42 8.58
N VAL A 36 -2.11 1.42 8.67
CA VAL A 36 -1.98 2.48 7.66
C VAL A 36 -0.53 2.55 7.17
N PHE A 37 -0.35 2.78 5.88
CA PHE A 37 0.96 2.96 5.27
C PHE A 37 1.22 4.44 5.06
N LYS A 38 2.26 4.96 5.71
CA LYS A 38 2.67 6.36 5.60
C LYS A 38 3.98 6.45 4.85
N ALA A 39 3.98 7.27 3.79
CA ALA A 39 5.15 7.48 2.97
C ALA A 39 6.22 8.27 3.74
N ILE A 40 7.46 7.77 3.77
CA ILE A 40 8.58 8.46 4.44
C ILE A 40 8.99 9.70 3.64
N HIS A 41 9.18 9.54 2.33
CA HIS A 41 9.63 10.60 1.42
C HIS A 41 8.49 11.44 0.84
N SER A 42 7.28 11.30 1.38
CA SER A 42 6.16 12.20 1.11
C SER A 42 5.41 12.48 2.41
N PRO A 43 6.02 13.27 3.32
CA PRO A 43 5.53 13.40 4.70
C PRO A 43 4.05 13.81 4.77
N GLY A 44 3.33 13.16 5.67
CA GLY A 44 1.90 13.39 5.89
C GLY A 44 0.99 12.71 4.87
N ARG A 45 1.51 11.95 3.90
CA ARG A 45 0.70 11.20 2.94
C ARG A 45 0.56 9.73 3.30
N PHE A 46 -0.63 9.21 3.04
CA PHE A 46 -1.02 7.84 3.34
C PHE A 46 -1.49 7.11 2.09
N LEU A 47 -1.21 5.81 2.02
CA LEU A 47 -1.68 4.93 0.95
C LEU A 47 -3.19 4.72 1.06
N ARG A 48 -3.91 5.08 0.00
CA ARG A 48 -5.37 4.99 -0.06
C ARG A 48 -5.82 4.04 -1.15
N ALA A 49 -6.75 3.16 -0.80
CA ALA A 49 -7.50 2.40 -1.79
C ALA A 49 -8.62 3.27 -2.37
N LEU A 50 -8.88 3.15 -3.68
CA LEU A 50 -10.05 3.74 -4.32
C LEU A 50 -11.04 2.64 -4.68
N SER A 51 -12.34 2.95 -4.66
CA SER A 51 -13.41 1.99 -4.99
C SER A 51 -13.32 1.45 -6.42
N CYS A 52 -12.63 2.17 -7.32
CA CYS A 52 -12.36 1.74 -8.69
C CYS A 52 -11.18 0.77 -8.82
N GLY A 53 -10.55 0.35 -7.72
CA GLY A 53 -9.41 -0.56 -7.72
C GLY A 53 -8.05 0.13 -7.91
N LYS A 54 -8.01 1.46 -7.99
CA LYS A 54 -6.74 2.22 -8.02
C LYS A 54 -6.24 2.48 -6.60
N VAL A 55 -4.96 2.85 -6.52
CA VAL A 55 -4.30 3.26 -5.27
C VAL A 55 -3.63 4.61 -5.49
N ASP A 56 -3.71 5.51 -4.50
CA ASP A 56 -3.05 6.81 -4.53
C ASP A 56 -2.50 7.22 -3.15
N LEU A 57 -1.91 8.41 -3.07
CA LEU A 57 -1.38 8.99 -1.83
C LEU A 57 -2.09 10.31 -1.49
N VAL A 58 -2.70 10.38 -0.30
CA VAL A 58 -3.41 11.59 0.13
C VAL A 58 -2.91 12.16 1.46
N PRO A 59 -2.91 13.50 1.61
CA PRO A 59 -2.56 14.17 2.86
C PRO A 59 -3.78 14.29 3.78
N THR A 60 -4.46 13.18 4.06
CA THR A 60 -5.66 13.13 4.90
C THR A 60 -5.41 12.25 6.11
N HIS A 61 -5.93 12.64 7.27
CA HIS A 61 -5.77 11.85 8.49
C HIS A 61 -6.58 10.54 8.41
N PRO A 62 -6.06 9.39 8.89
CA PRO A 62 -6.79 8.11 8.87
C PRO A 62 -8.17 8.11 9.56
N HIS A 63 -8.37 8.98 10.56
CA HIS A 63 -9.68 9.15 11.19
C HIS A 63 -10.74 9.69 10.22
N ASP A 64 -10.37 10.54 9.28
CA ASP A 64 -11.29 11.21 8.36
C ASP A 64 -11.46 10.43 7.04
N CYS A 65 -10.57 9.46 6.77
CA CYS A 65 -10.58 8.69 5.54
C CYS A 65 -10.35 7.19 5.84
N PRO A 66 -11.43 6.41 6.06
CA PRO A 66 -11.34 4.96 6.30
C PRO A 66 -10.67 4.18 5.16
N ALA A 67 -10.66 4.74 3.94
CA ALA A 67 -10.00 4.15 2.77
C ALA A 67 -8.47 4.08 2.89
N LEU A 68 -7.89 4.69 3.94
CA LEU A 68 -6.48 4.57 4.32
C LEU A 68 -6.19 3.31 5.14
N MET A 69 -7.22 2.65 5.68
CA MET A 69 -7.06 1.50 6.57
C MET A 69 -7.02 0.19 5.78
N TRP A 70 -6.01 -0.61 6.09
CA TRP A 70 -5.79 -1.92 5.48
C TRP A 70 -5.88 -2.99 6.55
N LYS A 71 -6.65 -4.06 6.30
CA LYS A 71 -6.66 -5.21 7.20
C LYS A 71 -5.50 -6.14 6.80
N PRO A 72 -4.50 -6.34 7.68
CA PRO A 72 -3.39 -7.23 7.37
C PRO A 72 -3.78 -8.70 7.56
N PHE A 73 -3.29 -9.56 6.68
CA PHE A 73 -3.44 -11.01 6.76
C PHE A 73 -2.07 -11.66 6.61
N ARG A 74 -1.69 -12.47 7.59
CA ARG A 74 -0.47 -13.26 7.52
C ARG A 74 -0.75 -14.58 6.82
N ASN A 75 -0.03 -14.83 5.74
CA ASN A 75 -0.14 -16.04 4.95
C ASN A 75 0.68 -17.18 5.57
N SER A 76 0.36 -18.43 5.21
CA SER A 76 1.06 -19.62 5.70
C SER A 76 2.53 -19.69 5.27
N ASP A 77 2.89 -19.03 4.17
CA ASP A 77 4.26 -18.89 3.66
C ASP A 77 5.04 -17.75 4.33
N GLY A 78 4.46 -17.08 5.32
CA GLY A 78 5.09 -15.98 6.06
C GLY A 78 4.99 -14.60 5.40
N THR A 79 4.40 -14.51 4.20
CA THR A 79 4.10 -13.23 3.55
C THR A 79 2.86 -12.56 4.16
N TRP A 80 2.62 -11.31 3.79
CA TRP A 80 1.46 -10.52 4.20
C TRP A 80 0.61 -10.13 2.99
N SER A 81 -0.70 -10.07 3.20
CA SER A 81 -1.67 -9.52 2.25
C SER A 81 -2.53 -8.47 2.95
N PHE A 82 -2.92 -7.44 2.22
CA PHE A 82 -3.58 -6.25 2.79
C PHE A 82 -4.91 -6.00 2.10
N LEU A 83 -6.00 -6.13 2.85
CA LEU A 83 -7.36 -5.96 2.33
C LEU A 83 -7.86 -4.53 2.59
N SER A 84 -8.34 -3.87 1.54
CA SER A 84 -8.97 -2.56 1.62
C SER A 84 -10.37 -2.63 2.22
N ILE A 85 -10.94 -1.47 2.54
CA ILE A 85 -12.34 -1.37 2.99
C ILE A 85 -13.35 -1.77 1.90
N TYR A 86 -12.93 -1.82 0.63
CA TYR A 86 -13.77 -2.17 -0.51
C TYR A 86 -13.79 -3.67 -0.80
N GLY A 87 -13.12 -4.48 0.03
CA GLY A 87 -13.03 -5.92 -0.18
C GLY A 87 -12.04 -6.31 -1.29
N THR A 88 -11.13 -5.40 -1.65
CA THR A 88 -10.09 -5.62 -2.65
C THR A 88 -8.71 -5.61 -2.02
N TRP A 89 -7.80 -6.40 -2.54
CA TRP A 89 -6.47 -6.63 -2.01
C TRP A 89 -5.43 -5.74 -2.68
N LEU A 90 -4.51 -5.18 -1.90
CA LEU A 90 -3.35 -4.48 -2.45
C LEU A 90 -2.50 -5.45 -3.27
N SER A 91 -2.21 -5.10 -4.53
CA SER A 91 -1.48 -5.97 -5.46
C SER A 91 -0.40 -5.19 -6.21
N GLY A 92 0.75 -5.83 -6.41
CA GLY A 92 1.77 -5.40 -7.36
C GLY A 92 1.64 -6.16 -8.67
N GLY A 93 1.24 -5.50 -9.75
CA GLY A 93 1.09 -6.11 -11.07
C GLY A 93 2.39 -6.19 -11.87
N ASN A 94 2.42 -7.05 -12.90
CA ASN A 94 3.60 -7.29 -13.77
C ASN A 94 4.11 -6.04 -14.54
N ASN A 95 3.30 -4.99 -14.63
CA ASN A 95 3.65 -3.73 -15.32
C ASN A 95 4.12 -2.64 -14.35
N ASP A 96 4.61 -3.03 -13.18
CA ASP A 96 5.09 -2.13 -12.12
C ASP A 96 3.99 -1.22 -11.53
N VAL A 97 2.72 -1.55 -11.79
CA VAL A 97 1.56 -0.83 -11.28
C VAL A 97 1.12 -1.40 -9.94
N VAL A 98 0.82 -0.52 -8.99
CA VAL A 98 0.18 -0.86 -7.73
C VAL A 98 -1.33 -0.60 -7.86
N CYS A 99 -2.13 -1.60 -7.52
CA CYS A 99 -3.59 -1.52 -7.63
C CYS A 99 -4.26 -2.37 -6.57
N CYS A 100 -5.59 -2.42 -6.61
CA CYS A 100 -6.42 -3.25 -5.76
C CYS A 100 -7.19 -4.26 -6.62
N MET A 101 -7.01 -5.56 -6.35
CA MET A 101 -7.64 -6.66 -7.08
C MET A 101 -8.68 -7.39 -6.23
N TRP A 102 -9.67 -8.00 -6.88
CA TRP A 102 -10.72 -8.77 -6.21
C TRP A 102 -10.28 -10.19 -5.81
N GLU A 103 -9.30 -10.75 -6.53
CA GLU A 103 -8.92 -12.16 -6.41
C GLU A 103 -7.60 -12.31 -5.66
N CYS A 104 -7.62 -13.02 -4.52
CA CYS A 104 -6.40 -13.28 -3.76
C CYS A 104 -5.45 -14.24 -4.46
N LYS A 105 -4.47 -13.68 -5.19
CA LYS A 105 -3.48 -14.41 -6.00
C LYS A 105 -2.05 -14.10 -5.56
N SER A 106 -1.06 -14.65 -6.27
CA SER A 106 0.37 -14.49 -5.91
C SER A 106 0.87 -13.05 -5.90
N TRP A 107 0.17 -12.11 -6.54
CA TRP A 107 0.56 -10.70 -6.70
C TRP A 107 0.26 -9.81 -5.49
N GLU A 108 -0.32 -10.37 -4.44
CA GLU A 108 -0.76 -9.65 -3.22
C GLU A 108 0.06 -10.03 -1.99
N LYS A 109 1.16 -10.74 -2.22
CA LYS A 109 2.03 -11.25 -1.17
C LYS A 109 3.23 -10.33 -1.02
N PHE A 110 3.26 -9.61 0.09
CA PHE A 110 4.35 -8.72 0.44
C PHE A 110 5.21 -9.34 1.53
N THR A 111 6.52 -9.22 1.41
CA THR A 111 7.44 -9.46 2.51
C THR A 111 7.64 -8.17 3.29
N LEU A 112 7.56 -8.24 4.61
CA LEU A 112 7.90 -7.16 5.52
C LEU A 112 9.21 -7.54 6.22
N PRO A 113 10.38 -7.24 5.61
CA PRO A 113 11.65 -7.49 6.27
C PRO A 113 11.75 -6.63 7.53
N TRP A 114 12.36 -7.18 8.58
CA TRP A 114 12.70 -6.43 9.78
C TRP A 114 13.88 -5.50 9.46
N TRP A 115 13.72 -4.20 9.67
CA TRP A 115 14.80 -3.21 9.68
C TRP A 115 14.48 -2.11 10.69
#